data_AF-A0A7S1W2K5-F1
#
_entry.id   AF-A0A7S1W2K5-F1
#
_cell.length_a   1.000
_cell.length_b   1.000
_cell.length_c   1.000
_cell.angle_alpha   90.00
_cell.angle_beta   90.00
_cell.angle_gamma   90.00
#
_symmetry.space_group_name_H-M   'P 1'
#
loop_
_entity.id
_entity.type
_entity.pdbx_description
1 polymer ?
#
loop_
_entity_poly.entity_id
_entity_poly.type
_entity_poly.pdbx_seq_one_letter_code
_entity_poly.pdbx_strand_id
1 'polypeptide(L)'
;PPMLSSAHVAREGGESGNASPTLPTPTQGAARQSAQEEVKGPKKKVGTVLFNASHTDYDVVAASAEARGWRVVKSEEKGAQCHVHWIDDGAIGDWLRRVEPWMRVNHFPGMNNALARKTRLPRKKSRM
;
A
#
# COMPACT_ATOMS: atom_id res chain seq x y z
N PRO A 1 -11.16 -59.62 13.68
CA PRO A 1 -11.21 -59.70 15.17
C PRO A 1 -10.09 -60.61 15.71
N PRO A 2 -9.70 -60.57 17.00
CA PRO A 2 -10.26 -59.83 18.16
C PRO A 2 -9.44 -58.56 18.49
N MET A 3 -9.97 -57.44 19.02
CA MET A 3 -10.78 -57.15 20.24
C MET A 3 -10.01 -57.24 21.56
N LEU A 4 -10.00 -56.11 22.30
CA LEU A 4 -9.94 -55.86 23.78
C LEU A 4 -9.47 -54.39 23.95
N SER A 5 -10.26 -53.36 24.27
CA SER A 5 -11.28 -53.07 25.31
C SER A 5 -10.74 -52.87 26.73
N SER A 6 -10.86 -51.62 27.21
CA SER A 6 -11.25 -51.14 28.57
C SER A 6 -10.77 -49.67 28.71
N ALA A 7 -11.59 -48.61 28.78
CA ALA A 7 -12.75 -48.25 29.63
C ALA A 7 -12.39 -47.94 31.10
N HIS A 8 -12.53 -46.67 31.50
CA HIS A 8 -13.17 -46.14 32.73
C HIS A 8 -13.06 -44.60 32.76
N VAL A 9 -14.17 -43.83 32.62
CA VAL A 9 -15.12 -43.30 33.65
C VAL A 9 -14.69 -41.91 34.17
N ALA A 10 -15.38 -40.82 33.77
CA ALA A 10 -16.48 -40.09 34.46
C ALA A 10 -15.97 -39.17 35.60
N ARG A 11 -16.53 -38.01 35.96
CA ARG A 11 -17.82 -37.33 35.75
C ARG A 11 -17.67 -35.88 36.31
N GLU A 12 -18.51 -34.96 35.84
CA GLU A 12 -19.17 -33.81 36.54
C GLU A 12 -18.33 -32.76 37.32
N GLY A 13 -18.68 -31.47 37.39
CA GLY A 13 -19.85 -30.72 36.97
C GLY A 13 -19.87 -29.34 37.68
N GLY A 14 -20.66 -28.41 37.13
CA GLY A 14 -21.27 -27.23 37.78
C GLY A 14 -20.37 -26.05 38.19
N GLU A 15 -20.86 -24.83 38.42
CA GLU A 15 -22.02 -24.04 37.99
C GLU A 15 -21.88 -22.66 38.68
N SER A 16 -22.23 -21.56 37.99
CA SER A 16 -22.85 -20.32 38.54
C SER A 16 -22.14 -19.34 39.52
N GLY A 17 -22.49 -18.04 39.37
CA GLY A 17 -22.43 -16.98 40.39
C GLY A 17 -21.48 -15.82 40.08
N ASN A 18 -21.87 -14.77 39.34
CA ASN A 18 -22.61 -13.55 39.72
C ASN A 18 -22.00 -12.73 40.89
N ALA A 19 -21.64 -11.47 40.61
CA ALA A 19 -22.03 -10.26 41.37
C ALA A 19 -21.04 -9.09 41.21
N SER A 20 -21.57 -7.93 40.84
CA SER A 20 -20.94 -6.60 40.96
C SER A 20 -20.70 -6.20 42.42
N PRO A 21 -19.86 -5.18 42.66
CA PRO A 21 -20.38 -3.98 43.32
C PRO A 21 -19.85 -2.65 42.74
N THR A 22 -20.48 -1.58 43.21
CA THR A 22 -20.68 -0.25 42.62
C THR A 22 -19.82 0.84 43.31
N LEU A 23 -19.19 1.75 42.51
CA LEU A 23 -18.90 3.20 42.71
C LEU A 23 -18.21 3.74 44.02
N PRO A 24 -17.44 4.87 43.99
CA PRO A 24 -17.85 6.16 43.44
C PRO A 24 -16.82 7.02 42.66
N THR A 25 -17.42 7.96 41.93
CA THR A 25 -16.96 9.14 41.19
C THR A 25 -16.03 10.07 41.98
N PRO A 26 -15.12 10.79 41.29
CA PRO A 26 -15.16 12.25 41.37
C PRO A 26 -15.02 12.94 40.00
N THR A 27 -16.10 13.61 39.62
CA THR A 27 -16.24 14.97 39.11
C THR A 27 -14.99 15.77 38.67
N GLN A 28 -15.13 16.34 37.46
CA GLN A 28 -14.54 17.56 36.87
C GLN A 28 -13.24 17.46 36.06
N GLY A 29 -13.34 17.89 34.79
CA GLY A 29 -12.20 18.19 33.92
C GLY A 29 -12.58 18.21 32.44
N ALA A 30 -13.27 19.26 32.01
CA ALA A 30 -13.51 19.53 30.60
C ALA A 30 -12.19 19.72 29.82
N ALA A 31 -11.98 18.96 28.75
CA ALA A 31 -11.02 19.30 27.71
C ALA A 31 -11.51 18.77 26.36
N ARG A 32 -12.30 19.61 25.68
CA ARG A 32 -12.49 19.52 24.23
C ARG A 32 -11.12 19.77 23.57
N GLN A 33 -10.54 18.74 22.96
CA GLN A 33 -9.44 18.95 22.02
C GLN A 33 -10.00 18.88 20.60
N SER A 34 -10.45 20.04 20.16
CA SER A 34 -10.61 20.42 18.76
C SER A 34 -9.26 20.31 18.07
N ALA A 35 -9.11 19.30 17.21
CA ALA A 35 -8.03 19.25 16.23
C ALA A 35 -8.21 20.43 15.27
N GLN A 36 -7.34 21.41 15.40
CA GLN A 36 -7.23 22.55 14.50
C GLN A 36 -6.68 22.04 13.17
N GLU A 37 -7.51 22.01 12.14
CA GLU A 37 -7.06 21.85 10.76
C GLU A 37 -6.42 23.20 10.34
N GLU A 38 -5.09 23.22 10.27
CA GLU A 38 -4.32 24.37 9.78
C GLU A 38 -4.74 24.72 8.35
N VAL A 39 -5.45 25.85 8.20
CA VAL A 39 -5.69 26.47 6.89
C VAL A 39 -4.37 27.12 6.43
N LYS A 40 -3.53 26.34 5.75
CA LYS A 40 -2.33 26.86 5.06
C LYS A 40 -2.76 27.76 3.90
N GLY A 41 -2.54 29.07 4.08
CA GLY A 41 -2.68 30.07 3.03
C GLY A 41 -1.82 29.80 1.79
N PRO A 42 -2.09 30.48 0.66
CA PRO A 42 -1.52 30.13 -0.64
C PRO A 42 -0.06 30.56 -0.73
N LYS A 43 0.85 29.65 -0.35
CA LYS A 43 2.28 29.78 -0.71
C LYS A 43 2.40 29.60 -2.22
N LYS A 44 3.01 30.57 -2.92
CA LYS A 44 3.36 30.46 -4.35
C LYS A 44 4.07 29.13 -4.59
N LYS A 45 3.39 28.19 -5.23
CA LYS A 45 3.88 26.82 -5.40
C LYS A 45 4.99 26.83 -6.43
N VAL A 46 6.23 26.71 -5.97
CA VAL A 46 7.27 26.06 -6.77
C VAL A 46 6.65 24.74 -7.27
N GLY A 47 6.62 24.54 -8.59
CA GLY A 47 5.74 23.57 -9.26
C GLY A 47 5.71 22.21 -8.55
N THR A 48 4.55 21.85 -8.01
CA THR A 48 4.38 20.56 -7.32
C THR A 48 4.45 19.45 -8.35
N VAL A 49 5.42 18.54 -8.20
CA VAL A 49 5.57 17.36 -9.05
C VAL A 49 4.29 16.50 -8.96
N LEU A 50 3.77 16.13 -10.12
CA LEU A 50 2.63 15.22 -10.25
C LEU A 50 3.13 13.80 -10.45
N PHE A 51 2.64 12.88 -9.61
CA PHE A 51 3.02 11.48 -9.59
C PHE A 51 1.81 10.61 -9.94
N ASN A 52 1.90 9.86 -11.04
CA ASN A 52 0.87 8.91 -11.44
C ASN A 52 1.10 7.55 -10.75
N ALA A 53 0.11 7.14 -9.97
CA ALA A 53 0.03 5.87 -9.25
C ALA A 53 -1.16 5.01 -9.71
N SER A 54 -1.72 5.24 -10.91
CA SER A 54 -2.86 4.46 -11.41
C SER A 54 -2.51 3.00 -11.72
N HIS A 55 -1.24 2.71 -11.99
CA HIS A 55 -0.74 1.37 -12.36
C HIS A 55 0.09 0.73 -11.24
N THR A 56 -0.20 1.07 -9.99
CA THR A 56 0.44 0.45 -8.83
C THR A 56 -0.61 0.13 -7.76
N ASP A 57 -0.59 -1.11 -7.29
CA ASP A 57 -1.43 -1.57 -6.17
C ASP A 57 -0.72 -1.39 -4.82
N TYR A 58 0.50 -0.84 -4.82
CA TYR A 58 1.33 -0.75 -3.63
C TYR A 58 1.19 0.62 -2.95
N ASP A 59 0.49 0.66 -1.83
CA ASP A 59 0.27 1.90 -1.05
C ASP A 59 1.57 2.58 -0.61
N VAL A 60 2.63 1.80 -0.37
CA VAL A 60 3.96 2.31 0.01
C VAL A 60 4.54 3.25 -1.06
N VAL A 61 4.21 3.03 -2.33
CA VAL A 61 4.68 3.87 -3.45
C VAL A 61 4.01 5.24 -3.40
N ALA A 62 2.69 5.27 -3.21
CA ALA A 62 1.93 6.50 -3.05
C ALA A 62 2.36 7.28 -1.80
N ALA A 63 2.47 6.60 -0.66
CA ALA A 63 2.94 7.18 0.59
C ALA A 63 4.35 7.79 0.46
N SER A 64 5.25 7.11 -0.28
CA SER A 64 6.61 7.63 -0.54
C SER A 64 6.62 8.89 -1.40
N ALA A 65 5.68 9.02 -2.35
CA ALA A 65 5.53 10.22 -3.16
C ALA A 65 4.95 11.38 -2.33
N GLU A 66 3.94 11.12 -1.51
CA GLU A 66 3.33 12.11 -0.61
C GLU A 66 4.31 12.62 0.44
N ALA A 67 5.12 11.74 1.03
CA ALA A 67 6.18 12.11 1.97
C ALA A 67 7.25 13.04 1.35
N ARG A 68 7.43 12.99 0.03
CA ARG A 68 8.30 13.90 -0.73
C ARG A 68 7.61 15.22 -1.11
N GLY A 69 6.34 15.40 -0.75
CA GLY A 69 5.53 16.56 -1.10
C GLY A 69 5.01 16.54 -2.54
N TRP A 70 5.00 15.38 -3.20
CA TRP A 70 4.44 15.24 -4.55
C TRP A 70 2.93 15.03 -4.48
N ARG A 71 2.22 15.41 -5.54
CA ARG A 71 0.78 15.17 -5.66
C ARG A 71 0.56 13.84 -6.37
N VAL A 72 -0.05 12.90 -5.66
CA VAL A 72 -0.43 11.59 -6.22
C VAL A 72 -1.73 11.70 -7.00
N VAL A 73 -1.75 11.07 -8.17
CA VAL A 73 -2.89 10.94 -9.07
C VAL A 73 -3.13 9.46 -9.30
N LYS A 74 -4.32 8.96 -8.94
CA LYS A 74 -4.75 7.57 -9.16
C LYS A 74 -5.72 7.39 -10.34
N SER A 75 -5.87 8.43 -11.17
CA SER A 75 -6.79 8.42 -12.33
C SER A 75 -5.99 8.35 -13.62
N GLU A 76 -6.31 7.38 -14.48
CA GLU A 76 -5.65 7.19 -15.77
C GLU A 76 -5.83 8.39 -16.72
N GLU A 77 -7.00 9.03 -16.71
CA GLU A 77 -7.32 10.17 -17.58
C GLU A 77 -6.38 11.36 -17.34
N LYS A 78 -5.94 11.56 -16.10
CA LYS A 78 -5.00 12.62 -15.70
C LYS A 78 -3.54 12.19 -15.77
N GLY A 79 -3.29 10.94 -16.17
CA GLY A 79 -1.95 10.38 -16.27
C GLY A 79 -1.07 11.19 -17.23
N ALA A 80 -1.58 11.63 -18.38
CA ALA A 80 -0.80 12.37 -19.38
C ALA A 80 -0.23 13.72 -18.89
N GLN A 81 -0.75 14.27 -17.79
CA GLN A 81 -0.26 15.51 -17.18
C GLN A 81 0.79 15.25 -16.09
N CYS A 82 1.02 13.99 -15.72
CA CYS A 82 1.93 13.63 -14.65
C CYS A 82 3.39 13.68 -15.09
N HIS A 83 4.28 14.02 -14.16
CA HIS A 83 5.71 14.11 -14.43
C HIS A 83 6.41 12.77 -14.22
N VAL A 84 5.93 11.99 -13.25
CA VAL A 84 6.47 10.68 -12.89
C VAL A 84 5.36 9.66 -13.00
N HIS A 85 5.63 8.54 -13.66
CA HIS A 85 4.72 7.42 -13.83
C HIS A 85 5.30 6.18 -13.18
N TRP A 86 4.57 5.63 -12.24
CA TRP A 86 4.89 4.36 -11.63
C TRP A 86 3.96 3.28 -12.16
N ILE A 87 4.54 2.26 -12.79
CA ILE A 87 3.81 1.23 -13.52
C ILE A 87 4.43 -0.10 -13.12
N ASP A 88 3.66 -0.94 -12.45
CA ASP A 88 4.10 -2.27 -12.01
C ASP A 88 3.46 -3.39 -12.85
N ASP A 89 2.57 -3.05 -13.78
CA ASP A 89 1.81 -3.96 -14.61
C ASP A 89 2.38 -4.13 -16.05
N GLY A 90 1.67 -4.91 -16.87
CA GLY A 90 2.03 -5.14 -18.26
C GLY A 90 1.81 -3.93 -19.19
N ALA A 91 1.14 -2.87 -18.73
CA ALA A 91 0.81 -1.69 -19.55
C ALA A 91 2.02 -0.79 -19.83
N ILE A 92 3.19 -1.11 -19.25
CA ILE A 92 4.44 -0.38 -19.47
C ILE A 92 4.80 -0.24 -20.97
N GLY A 93 4.48 -1.25 -21.78
CA GLY A 93 4.76 -1.23 -23.23
C GLY A 93 3.99 -0.15 -23.99
N ASP A 94 2.78 0.16 -23.54
CA ASP A 94 1.93 1.19 -24.14
C ASP A 94 2.29 2.58 -23.61
N TRP A 95 2.58 2.66 -22.31
CA TRP A 95 3.02 3.90 -21.67
C TRP A 95 4.34 4.42 -22.20
N LEU A 96 5.36 3.56 -22.39
CA LEU A 96 6.67 4.00 -22.90
C LEU A 96 6.61 4.72 -24.25
N ARG A 97 5.56 4.47 -25.06
CA ARG A 97 5.35 5.17 -26.34
C ARG A 97 4.71 6.55 -26.20
N ARG A 98 4.09 6.82 -25.06
CA ARG A 98 3.38 8.06 -24.71
C ARG A 98 4.21 8.97 -23.80
N VAL A 99 5.40 8.51 -23.38
CA VAL A 99 6.30 9.25 -22.49
C VAL A 99 6.94 10.39 -23.25
N GLU A 100 6.74 11.60 -22.75
CA GLU A 100 7.41 12.80 -23.24
C GLU A 100 8.82 12.97 -22.62
N PRO A 101 9.73 13.75 -23.23
CA PRO A 101 11.11 13.91 -22.73
C PRO A 101 11.23 14.42 -21.28
N TRP A 102 10.22 15.14 -20.80
CA TRP A 102 10.14 15.69 -19.45
C TRP A 102 9.57 14.70 -18.42
N MET A 103 8.94 13.62 -18.88
CA MET A 103 8.35 12.59 -18.03
C MET A 103 9.41 11.58 -17.57
N ARG A 104 9.16 10.93 -16.43
CA ARG A 104 9.98 9.85 -15.88
C ARG A 104 9.13 8.61 -15.62
N VAL A 105 9.68 7.44 -15.95
CA VAL A 105 9.05 6.13 -15.74
C VAL A 105 10.03 5.22 -15.03
N ASN A 106 9.56 4.33 -14.15
CA ASN A 106 10.43 3.43 -13.35
C ASN A 106 11.06 2.27 -14.15
N HIS A 107 10.72 2.12 -15.43
CA HIS A 107 11.12 0.99 -16.27
C HIS A 107 11.92 1.43 -17.48
N PHE A 108 13.00 0.70 -17.77
CA PHE A 108 13.75 0.86 -19.01
C PHE A 108 13.16 0.00 -20.14
N PRO A 109 13.09 0.54 -21.37
CA PRO A 109 12.66 -0.23 -22.53
C PRO A 109 13.60 -1.40 -22.78
N GLY A 110 13.03 -2.57 -23.08
CA GLY A 110 13.79 -3.77 -23.42
C GLY A 110 14.36 -4.53 -22.22
N MET A 111 14.20 -4.08 -20.97
CA MET A 111 14.61 -4.81 -19.76
C MET A 111 13.98 -6.21 -19.69
N ASN A 112 12.73 -6.36 -20.15
CA ASN A 112 12.02 -7.63 -20.25
C ASN A 112 12.63 -8.60 -21.28
N ASN A 113 13.32 -8.10 -22.31
CA ASN A 113 13.85 -8.87 -23.42
C ASN A 113 15.35 -9.15 -23.23
N ALA A 114 16.10 -8.10 -22.94
CA ALA A 114 16.87 -7.88 -21.72
C ALA A 114 17.34 -9.06 -20.85
N LEU A 115 17.01 -8.89 -19.57
CA LEU A 115 17.60 -9.59 -18.44
C LEU A 115 16.51 -10.10 -17.50
N ALA A 116 15.32 -9.48 -17.50
CA ALA A 116 14.27 -9.81 -16.53
C ALA A 116 13.56 -11.14 -16.80
N ARG A 117 13.63 -11.70 -18.02
CA ARG A 117 13.06 -13.03 -18.32
C ARG A 117 14.07 -14.13 -18.04
N LYS A 118 13.74 -15.03 -17.10
CA LYS A 118 14.53 -16.21 -16.75
C LYS A 118 14.90 -17.08 -17.97
N THR A 119 14.04 -17.16 -18.98
CA THR A 119 14.30 -17.92 -20.21
C THR A 119 15.28 -17.24 -21.17
N ARG A 120 15.42 -15.92 -21.11
CA ARG A 120 16.29 -15.13 -21.99
C ARG A 120 17.64 -14.82 -21.37
N LEU A 121 17.69 -14.71 -20.05
CA LEU A 121 18.91 -14.40 -19.30
C LEU A 121 20.06 -15.39 -19.59
N PRO A 122 19.88 -16.73 -19.57
CA PRO A 122 20.95 -17.68 -19.87
C PRO A 122 21.53 -17.49 -21.28
N ARG A 123 20.68 -17.26 -22.28
CA ARG A 123 21.10 -17.03 -23.67
C ARG A 123 21.93 -15.77 -23.84
N LYS A 124 21.67 -14.75 -23.03
CA LYS A 124 22.51 -13.54 -23.02
C LYS A 124 23.82 -13.77 -22.30
N LYS A 125 23.79 -14.45 -21.16
CA LYS A 125 25.00 -14.83 -20.42
C LYS A 125 25.93 -15.73 -21.24
N SER A 126 25.39 -16.63 -22.07
CA SER A 126 26.20 -17.53 -22.91
C SER A 126 26.82 -16.85 -24.14
N ARG A 127 26.40 -15.62 -24.47
CA ARG A 127 26.91 -14.85 -25.62
C ARG A 127 27.81 -13.69 -25.19
N MET A 128 27.97 -13.51 -23.89
CA MET A 128 28.79 -12.50 -23.25
C MET A 128 30.10 -13.15 -22.82
#